data_AF-A0A0D6SMC9-F1
#
_entry.id   AF-A0A0D6SMC9-F1
#
_cell.length_a   1.000
_cell.length_b   1.000
_cell.length_c   1.000
_cell.angle_alpha   90.00
_cell.angle_beta   90.00
_cell.angle_gamma   90.00
#
_symmetry.space_group_name_H-M   'P 1'
#
loop_
_entity.id
_entity.type
_entity.pdbx_description
1 polymer ?
#
loop_
_entity_poly.entity_id
_entity_poly.type
_entity_poly.pdbx_seq_one_letter_code
_entity_poly.pdbx_strand_id
1 'polypeptide(L)' 'MPIDIGIGRSVSTHKLHVKDGLLWSFGEDDIVVFDGQKWQEIIHPDNA' A
#
# COMPACT_ATOMS: atom_id res chain seq x y z
N MET A 1 9.79 -11.56 11.10
CA MET A 1 8.37 -11.93 10.87
C MET A 1 7.75 -10.86 9.99
N PRO A 2 6.83 -11.20 9.07
CA PRO A 2 6.09 -10.18 8.33
C PRO A 2 5.32 -9.28 9.30
N ILE A 3 5.27 -7.99 9.03
CA ILE A 3 4.45 -7.05 9.80
C ILE A 3 3.02 -7.12 9.27
N ASP A 4 2.05 -7.24 10.17
CA ASP A 4 0.63 -7.12 9.80
C ASP A 4 0.31 -5.64 9.55
N ILE A 5 -0.18 -5.35 8.36
CA ILE A 5 -0.59 -4.01 7.93
C ILE A 5 -2.11 -3.83 7.95
N GLY A 6 -2.88 -4.84 8.36
CA GLY A 6 -4.34 -4.77 8.47
C GLY A 6 -5.11 -4.95 7.17
N ILE A 7 -4.46 -5.38 6.08
CA ILE A 7 -5.08 -5.61 4.76
C ILE A 7 -5.61 -7.06 4.60
N GLY A 8 -5.29 -7.96 5.53
CA GLY A 8 -5.86 -9.32 5.57
C GLY A 8 -5.37 -10.28 4.48
N ARG A 9 -4.47 -9.83 3.62
CA ARG A 9 -3.73 -10.64 2.62
C ARG A 9 -2.30 -10.12 2.47
N SER A 10 -1.46 -10.91 1.81
CA SER A 10 -0.15 -10.45 1.36
C SER A 10 -0.30 -9.42 0.24
N VAL A 11 0.58 -8.42 0.24
CA VAL A 11 0.66 -7.38 -0.78
C VAL A 11 2.08 -7.35 -1.35
N SER A 12 2.18 -7.13 -2.65
CA SER A 12 3.42 -6.84 -3.36
C SER A 12 3.90 -5.43 -3.02
N THR A 13 5.22 -5.28 -2.84
CA THR A 13 5.83 -3.98 -2.53
C THR A 13 7.18 -3.89 -3.26
N HIS A 14 7.40 -2.80 -4.00
CA HIS A 14 8.65 -2.58 -4.75
C HIS A 14 9.22 -1.19 -4.51
N LYS A 15 8.39 -0.15 -4.62
CA LYS A 15 8.85 1.24 -4.50
C LYS A 15 8.04 2.00 -3.46
N LEU A 16 8.76 2.76 -2.63
CA LEU A 16 8.17 3.68 -1.67
C LEU A 16 8.27 5.13 -2.14
N HIS A 17 7.24 5.92 -1.88
CA HIS A 17 7.22 7.35 -2.16
C HIS A 17 6.48 8.10 -1.05
N VAL A 18 7.00 9.26 -0.65
CA VAL A 18 6.33 10.12 0.32
C VAL A 18 5.83 11.37 -0.39
N LYS A 19 4.53 11.66 -0.24
CA LYS A 19 3.90 12.86 -0.78
C LYS A 19 2.72 13.26 0.09
N ASP A 20 2.61 14.56 0.37
CA ASP A 20 1.48 15.15 1.12
C ASP A 20 1.23 14.49 2.49
N GLY A 21 2.31 14.07 3.17
CA GLY A 21 2.22 13.39 4.46
C GLY A 21 1.79 11.92 4.40
N LEU A 22 1.59 11.37 3.20
CA LEU A 22 1.25 9.97 2.97
C LEU A 22 2.48 9.18 2.51
N LEU A 23 2.63 7.97 3.04
CA LEU A 23 3.60 7.00 2.54
C LEU A 23 2.89 6.05 1.57
N TRP A 24 3.32 6.09 0.32
CA TRP A 24 2.85 5.24 -0.75
C TRP A 24 3.78 4.05 -0.95
N SER A 25 3.21 2.86 -1.12
CA SER A 25 3.90 1.67 -1.58
C SER A 25 3.27 1.17 -2.87
N PHE A 26 4.11 1.02 -3.89
CA PHE A 26 3.74 0.50 -5.20
C PHE A 26 4.37 -0.88 -5.37
N GLY A 27 3.53 -1.90 -5.53
CA GLY A 27 3.87 -3.27 -5.85
C GLY A 27 3.72 -3.58 -7.34
N GLU A 28 3.74 -4.86 -7.66
CA GLU A 28 3.44 -5.36 -9.01
C GLU A 28 1.95 -5.19 -9.31
N ASP A 29 1.10 -5.68 -8.39
CA ASP A 29 -0.36 -5.65 -8.51
C ASP A 29 -1.02 -4.69 -7.51
N ASP A 30 -0.28 -4.26 -6.49
CA ASP A 30 -0.85 -3.59 -5.33
C ASP A 30 -0.40 -2.14 -5.19
N ILE A 31 -1.33 -1.24 -4.88
CA ILE A 31 -1.04 0.12 -4.43
C ILE A 31 -1.63 0.28 -3.03
N VAL A 32 -0.77 0.54 -2.04
CA VAL A 32 -1.20 0.77 -0.66
C VAL A 32 -0.63 2.07 -0.12
N VAL A 33 -1.42 2.76 0.70
CA VAL A 33 -1.06 4.06 1.29
C VAL A 33 -1.18 4.02 2.80
N PHE A 34 -0.24 4.64 3.50
CA PHE A 34 -0.23 4.80 4.94
C PHE A 34 -0.37 6.27 5.32
N ASP A 35 -1.34 6.57 6.18
CA ASP A 35 -1.68 7.93 6.64
C ASP A 35 -1.00 8.34 7.97
N GLY A 36 -0.13 7.49 8.51
CA GLY A 36 0.45 7.65 9.84
C GLY A 36 -0.24 6.82 10.93
N GLN A 37 -1.42 6.25 10.65
CA GLN A 37 -2.17 5.42 11.60
C GLN A 37 -2.57 4.07 11.00
N LYS A 38 -2.98 4.04 9.73
CA LYS A 38 -3.48 2.83 9.06
C LYS A 38 -3.05 2.74 7.60
N TRP A 39 -2.97 1.51 7.12
CA TRP A 39 -2.80 1.23 5.70
C TRP A 39 -4.16 1.11 5.01
N GLN A 40 -4.22 1.56 3.76
CA GLN A 40 -5.38 1.42 2.89
C GLN A 40 -4.94 0.95 1.51
N GLU A 41 -5.67 -0.01 0.96
CA GLU A 41 -5.51 -0.44 -0.42
C GLU A 41 -6.23 0.53 -1.36
N ILE A 42 -5.56 0.89 -2.45
CA ILE A 42 -6.10 1.73 -3.50
C ILE A 42 -6.42 0.85 -4.71
N ILE A 43 -7.72 0.67 -4.97
CA ILE A 43 -8.19 -0.03 -6.15
C ILE A 43 -8.33 0.97 -7.29
N HIS A 44 -7.49 0.84 -8.31
CA HIS A 44 -7.65 1.57 -9.56
C HIS A 44 -8.50 0.74 -10.53
N PRO A 45 -9.49 1.32 -11.23
CA PRO A 45 -10.33 0.58 -12.19
C PRO A 45 -9.53 -0.13 -13.28
N ASP A 46 -8.35 0.39 -13.63
CA ASP A 46 -7.47 -0.17 -14.65
C ASP A 46 -6.49 -1.25 -14.12
N ASN A 47 -6.53 -1.55 -12.82
CA ASN A 47 -5.70 -2.56 -12.14
C ASN A 47 -6.50 -3.85 -11.82
N ALA A 48 -7.56 -4.15 -12.58
CA ALA A 48 -8.41 -5.33 -12.42
C ALA A 48 -8.04 -6.46 -13.39
#